data_AF-A0A438MP26-F1
#
_entry.id   AF-A0A438MP26-F1
#
_cell.length_a   1.000
_cell.length_b   1.000
_cell.length_c   1.000
_cell.angle_alpha   90.00
_cell.angle_beta   90.00
_cell.angle_gamma   90.00
#
_symmetry.space_group_name_H-M   'P 1'
#
loop_
_entity.id
_entity.type
_entity.pdbx_description
1 polymer ?
#
loop_
_entity_poly.entity_id
_entity_poly.type
_entity_poly.pdbx_seq_one_letter_code
_entity_poly.pdbx_strand_id
1 'polypeptide(L)'
;MAGKEWSIQIDIAESGDLATAYVTLTSPADVRLTGCGEAHRNPADPPAPRIGEELAVGRALIDLTGKLLGVATNDVRENVRSAH
;
A
#
# COMPACT_ATOMS: atom_id res chain seq x y z
N MET A 1 -8.52 -17.76 -21.56
CA MET A 1 -7.29 -17.56 -20.76
C MET A 1 -7.68 -17.60 -19.29
N ALA A 2 -7.01 -18.39 -18.47
CA ALA A 2 -7.20 -18.33 -17.02
C ALA A 2 -6.33 -17.19 -16.48
N GLY A 3 -6.97 -16.15 -15.92
CA GLY A 3 -6.26 -15.03 -15.29
C GLY A 3 -5.77 -15.41 -13.89
N LYS A 4 -4.78 -14.67 -13.39
CA LYS A 4 -4.44 -14.66 -11.96
C LYS A 4 -5.06 -13.41 -11.36
N GLU A 5 -5.85 -13.57 -10.30
CA GLU A 5 -6.48 -12.45 -9.58
C GLU A 5 -5.63 -12.08 -8.38
N TRP A 6 -5.43 -10.79 -8.15
CA TRP A 6 -4.75 -10.24 -6.99
C TRP A 6 -5.71 -9.29 -6.30
N SER A 7 -5.74 -9.30 -4.97
CA SER A 7 -6.66 -8.47 -4.20
C SER A 7 -5.91 -7.49 -3.32
N ILE A 8 -6.49 -6.31 -3.17
CA ILE A 8 -6.03 -5.28 -2.23
C ILE A 8 -7.17 -4.99 -1.26
N GLN A 9 -6.87 -5.04 0.04
CA GLN A 9 -7.75 -4.55 1.09
C GLN A 9 -7.22 -3.20 1.59
N ILE A 10 -8.11 -2.24 1.79
CA ILE A 10 -7.79 -0.91 2.31
C ILE A 10 -8.56 -0.71 3.61
N ASP A 11 -7.82 -0.51 4.70
CA ASP A 11 -8.36 -0.21 6.02
C ASP A 11 -7.99 1.24 6.36
N ILE A 12 -8.98 2.07 6.70
CA ILE A 12 -8.80 3.48 7.03
C ILE A 12 -9.24 3.73 8.46
N ALA A 13 -8.43 4.45 9.23
CA ALA A 13 -8.72 4.90 10.58
C ALA A 13 -8.57 6.42 10.65
N GLU A 14 -9.57 7.08 11.23
CA GLU A 14 -9.56 8.53 11.45
C GLU A 14 -9.51 8.85 12.95
N SER A 15 -8.67 9.82 13.31
CA SER A 15 -8.58 10.35 14.68
C SER A 15 -8.35 11.86 14.64
N GLY A 16 -9.42 12.63 14.82
CA GLY A 16 -9.39 14.09 14.77
C GLY A 16 -8.98 14.59 13.38
N ASP A 17 -7.77 15.13 13.29
CA ASP A 17 -7.22 15.70 12.05
C ASP A 17 -6.25 14.75 11.33
N LEU A 18 -6.10 13.52 11.84
CA LEU A 18 -5.26 12.47 11.28
C LEU A 18 -6.11 11.39 10.61
N ALA A 19 -5.82 11.11 9.34
CA ALA A 19 -6.26 9.91 8.63
C ALA A 19 -5.07 8.97 8.43
N THR A 20 -5.24 7.70 8.79
CA THR A 20 -4.25 6.64 8.59
C THR A 20 -4.86 5.55 7.72
N ALA A 21 -4.15 5.10 6.69
CA ALA A 21 -4.57 4.02 5.81
C ALA A 21 -3.55 2.88 5.81
N TYR A 22 -4.05 1.66 5.80
CA TYR A 22 -3.29 0.43 5.59
C TYR A 22 -3.80 -0.25 4.33
N VAL A 23 -2.89 -0.59 3.42
CA VAL A 23 -3.23 -1.23 2.14
C VAL A 23 -2.54 -2.58 2.09
N THR A 24 -3.31 -3.66 2.18
CA THR A 24 -2.78 -5.02 2.13
C THR A 24 -3.04 -5.67 0.79
N LEU A 25 -1.98 -6.01 0.08
CA LEU A 25 -1.99 -6.86 -1.11
C LEU A 25 -1.92 -8.33 -0.71
N THR A 26 -2.79 -9.15 -1.30
CA THR A 26 -2.73 -10.62 -1.22
C THR A 26 -2.58 -11.17 -2.63
N SER A 27 -1.51 -11.94 -2.88
CA SER A 27 -1.31 -12.65 -4.14
C SER A 27 -1.86 -14.08 -4.08
N PRO A 28 -2.11 -14.73 -5.24
CA PRO A 28 -2.45 -16.16 -5.29
C PRO A 28 -1.43 -17.11 -4.68
N ALA A 29 -0.17 -16.65 -4.53
CA ALA A 29 0.92 -17.41 -3.94
C ALA A 29 1.07 -17.12 -2.44
N ASP A 30 0.02 -16.59 -1.80
CA ASP A 30 -0.04 -16.23 -0.38
C ASP A 30 1.01 -15.18 0.04
N VAL A 31 1.51 -14.39 -0.93
CA VAL A 31 2.33 -13.22 -0.63
C VAL A 31 1.42 -12.14 -0.07
N ARG A 32 1.68 -11.73 1.18
CA ARG A 32 0.96 -10.65 1.85
C ARG A 32 1.89 -9.47 2.11
N LEU A 33 1.60 -8.34 1.47
CA LEU A 33 2.36 -7.10 1.67
C LEU A 33 1.42 -6.01 2.14
N THR A 34 1.80 -5.28 3.19
CA THR A 34 1.00 -4.16 3.71
C THR A 34 1.79 -2.87 3.58
N GLY A 35 1.24 -1.91 2.84
CA GLY A 35 1.66 -0.51 2.83
C GLY A 35 0.93 0.32 3.87
N CYS A 36 1.53 1.40 4.36
CA CYS A 36 0.87 2.35 5.26
C CYS A 36 1.05 3.80 4.79
N GLY A 37 0.09 4.65 5.14
CA GLY A 37 0.11 6.06 4.80
C GLY A 37 -0.71 6.88 5.78
N GLU A 38 -0.27 8.10 6.03
CA GLU A 38 -0.92 9.03 6.96
C GLU A 38 -1.13 10.37 6.28
N ALA A 39 -2.20 11.07 6.64
CA ALA A 39 -2.49 12.43 6.22
C ALA A 39 -2.96 13.25 7.42
N HIS A 40 -2.28 14.38 7.65
CA HIS A 40 -2.66 15.35 8.68
C HIS A 40 -3.30 16.55 8.00
N ARG A 41 -4.53 16.90 8.41
CA ARG A 41 -5.15 18.16 8.03
C ARG A 41 -4.44 19.31 8.75
N ASN A 42 -4.17 20.40 8.04
CA ASN A 42 -3.72 21.63 8.71
C ASN A 42 -4.86 22.15 9.60
N PRO A 43 -4.60 22.54 10.86
CA PRO A 43 -5.63 23.12 11.73
C PRO A 43 -6.32 24.36 11.16
N ALA A 44 -5.66 25.09 10.25
CA ALA A 44 -6.24 26.25 9.57
C ALA A 44 -7.18 25.87 8.41
N ASP A 45 -7.15 24.63 7.93
CA ASP A 45 -7.98 24.17 6.82
C ASP A 45 -9.37 23.76 7.30
N PRO A 46 -10.43 24.03 6.51
CA PRO A 46 -11.77 23.54 6.80
C PRO A 46 -11.79 22.01 6.96
N PRO A 47 -12.63 21.46 7.85
CA PRO A 47 -12.74 20.02 8.01
C PRO A 47 -13.24 19.36 6.72
N ALA A 48 -12.35 18.55 6.11
CA ALA A 48 -12.64 17.78 4.90
C ALA A 48 -12.07 16.35 5.04
N PRO A 49 -12.74 15.47 5.80
CA PRO A 49 -12.26 14.11 6.08
C PRO A 49 -11.83 13.33 4.83
N ARG A 50 -12.68 13.36 3.78
CA ARG A 50 -12.41 12.70 2.49
C ARG A 50 -11.05 13.03 1.87
N ILE A 51 -10.56 14.27 2.00
CA ILE A 51 -9.25 14.64 1.46
C ILE A 51 -8.13 13.94 2.22
N GLY A 52 -8.25 13.85 3.55
CA GLY A 52 -7.31 13.11 4.39
C GLY A 52 -7.30 11.62 4.06
N GLU A 53 -8.48 11.01 3.89
CA GLU A 53 -8.63 9.61 3.49
C GLU A 53 -7.93 9.33 2.14
N GLU A 54 -8.26 10.11 1.11
CA GLU A 54 -7.69 9.96 -0.24
C GLU A 54 -6.16 10.10 -0.21
N LEU A 55 -5.64 11.07 0.53
CA LEU A 55 -4.20 11.27 0.70
C LEU A 55 -3.53 10.14 1.46
N ALA A 56 -4.13 9.67 2.56
CA ALA A 56 -3.60 8.57 3.36
C ALA A 56 -3.55 7.28 2.53
N VAL A 57 -4.62 6.98 1.78
CA VAL A 57 -4.70 5.83 0.87
C VAL A 57 -3.66 5.94 -0.25
N GLY A 58 -3.53 7.10 -0.89
CA GLY A 58 -2.54 7.33 -1.93
C GLY A 58 -1.11 7.10 -1.42
N ARG A 59 -0.79 7.58 -0.22
CA ARG A 59 0.51 7.36 0.43
C ARG A 59 0.74 5.89 0.75
N ALA A 60 -0.26 5.18 1.26
CA ALA A 60 -0.18 3.76 1.54
C ALA A 60 0.03 2.91 0.27
N LEU A 61 -0.57 3.30 -0.86
CA LEU A 61 -0.34 2.68 -2.16
C LEU A 61 1.08 2.90 -2.69
N ILE A 62 1.66 4.10 -2.47
CA ILE A 62 3.05 4.39 -2.84
C ILE A 62 4.01 3.50 -2.04
N ASP A 63 3.80 3.40 -0.73
CA ASP A 63 4.60 2.52 0.14
C ASP A 63 4.47 1.04 -0.25
N LEU A 64 3.24 0.56 -0.49
CA LEU A 64 3.00 -0.79 -1.01
C LEU A 64 3.73 -1.04 -2.35
N THR A 65 3.71 -0.06 -3.26
CA THR A 65 4.40 -0.15 -4.55
C THR A 65 5.90 -0.33 -4.36
N GLY A 66 6.51 0.47 -3.47
CA GLY A 66 7.93 0.34 -3.13
C GLY A 66 8.27 -1.04 -2.58
N LYS A 67 7.45 -1.57 -1.66
CA LYS A 67 7.59 -2.91 -1.09
C LYS A 67 7.50 -4.01 -2.14
N LEU A 68 6.50 -3.96 -3.02
CA LEU A 68 6.30 -4.95 -4.07
C LEU A 68 7.46 -4.98 -5.07
N LEU A 69 7.95 -3.80 -5.49
CA LEU A 69 9.12 -3.70 -6.35
C LEU A 69 10.39 -4.21 -5.65
N GLY A 70 10.50 -3.99 -4.33
CA GLY A 70 11.57 -4.56 -3.51
C GLY A 70 11.60 -6.09 -3.55
N VAL A 71 10.43 -6.74 -3.35
CA VAL A 71 10.28 -8.19 -3.46
C VAL A 71 10.67 -8.68 -4.86
N ALA A 72 10.10 -8.08 -5.90
CA ALA A 72 10.41 -8.47 -7.28
C ALA A 72 11.90 -8.31 -7.62
N THR A 73 12.55 -7.26 -7.11
CA THR A 73 13.99 -7.05 -7.29
C THR A 73 14.80 -8.15 -6.60
N ASN A 74 14.39 -8.61 -5.42
CA ASN A 74 15.03 -9.73 -4.75
C ASN A 74 14.86 -11.04 -5.53
N ASP A 75 13.64 -11.33 -5.98
CA ASP A 75 13.33 -12.54 -6.77
C ASP A 75 14.17 -12.60 -8.06
N VAL A 76 14.33 -11.47 -8.75
CA VAL A 76 15.18 -11.37 -9.94
C VAL A 76 16.64 -11.72 -9.60
N ARG A 77 17.18 -11.21 -8.49
CA ARG A 77 18.56 -11.50 -8.06
C ARG A 77 18.76 -12.97 -7.73
N GLU A 78 17.82 -13.59 -7.03
CA GLU A 78 17.87 -15.02 -6.69
C GLU A 78 17.78 -15.91 -7.91
N ASN A 79 16.93 -15.55 -8.88
CA ASN A 79 16.81 -16.26 -10.14
C ASN A 79 18.11 -16.21 -10.95
N VAL A 80 18.77 -15.05 -11.04
CA VAL A 80 20.06 -14.92 -11.75
C VAL A 80 21.16 -15.74 -11.07
N ARG A 81 21.19 -15.80 -9.73
CA ARG A 81 22.16 -16.61 -8.97
C ARG A 81 21.96 -18.11 -9.17
N SER A 82 20.72 -18.57 -9.23
CA SER A 82 20.37 -20.00 -9.37
C SER A 82 20.64 -20.56 -10.78
N ALA A 83 20.83 -19.68 -11.76
CA ALA A 83 21.16 -20.05 -13.14
C ALA A 83 22.66 -20.29 -13.40
N HIS A 84 23.51 -20.09 -12.37
CA HIS A 84 24.96 -20.34 -12.39
C HIS A 84 25.31 -21.47 -11.42
#